data_AF-A0A7K8Q140-F1
#
_entry.id   AF-A0A7K8Q140-F1
#
_cell.length_a   1.000
_cell.length_b   1.000
_cell.length_c   1.000
_cell.angle_alpha   90.00
_cell.angle_beta   90.00
_cell.angle_gamma   90.00
#
_symmetry.space_group_name_H-M   'P 1'
#
loop_
_entity.id
_entity.type
_entity.pdbx_description
1 polymer ?
#
loop_
_entity_poly.entity_id
_entity_poly.type
_entity_poly.pdbx_seq_one_letter_code
_entity_poly.pdbx_strand_id
1 'polypeptide(L)'
;MAPVKISHVVSFSSQDPKYPVENLLREDGPRPWLGCPRDRSRQLRVELQLERASPIGYVDVGNCGCAFLQIEVGRSSWPLDRPYLTLLPSVALMTPADSKLDRNRCGVRMFKEGKDRPIRRERG
;
A
#
# COMPACT_ATOMS: atom_id res chain seq x y z
N MET A 1 7.72 19.36 -1.50
CA MET A 1 6.31 18.95 -1.71
C MET A 1 5.71 18.70 -0.35
N ALA A 2 4.51 19.21 -0.07
CA ALA A 2 3.82 18.92 1.19
C ALA A 2 3.31 17.47 1.20
N PRO A 3 3.33 16.77 2.35
CA PRO A 3 2.71 15.44 2.47
C PRO A 3 1.25 15.47 2.02
N VAL A 4 0.84 14.44 1.29
CA VAL A 4 -0.57 14.27 0.91
C VAL A 4 -1.32 13.73 2.12
N LYS A 5 -2.34 14.45 2.56
CA LYS A 5 -3.15 14.07 3.73
C LYS A 5 -4.23 13.07 3.36
N ILE A 6 -4.35 12.03 4.19
CA ILE A 6 -5.40 11.02 4.10
C ILE A 6 -6.53 11.45 5.03
N SER A 7 -7.75 11.54 4.50
CA SER A 7 -8.94 11.93 5.23
C SER A 7 -9.48 10.78 6.08
N HIS A 8 -9.78 9.65 5.45
CA HIS A 8 -10.37 8.49 6.12
C HIS A 8 -10.18 7.20 5.32
N VAL A 9 -10.45 6.07 5.96
CA VAL A 9 -10.52 4.76 5.32
C VAL A 9 -11.90 4.60 4.67
N VAL A 10 -11.92 4.31 3.36
CA VAL A 10 -13.17 4.04 2.61
C VAL A 10 -13.59 2.60 2.82
N SER A 11 -12.66 1.68 2.63
CA SER A 11 -12.89 0.25 2.76
C SER A 11 -11.60 -0.48 3.13
N PHE A 12 -11.73 -1.65 3.75
CA PHE A 12 -10.62 -2.55 4.02
C PHE A 12 -11.11 -4.00 4.01
N SER A 13 -10.19 -4.92 3.77
CA SER A 13 -10.47 -6.36 3.64
C SER A 13 -10.51 -7.11 4.98
N SER A 14 -9.53 -6.87 5.85
CA SER A 14 -9.34 -7.59 7.12
C SER A 14 -8.46 -6.76 8.05
N GLN A 15 -8.63 -6.94 9.36
CA GLN A 15 -7.80 -6.25 10.35
C GLN A 15 -7.63 -7.03 11.66
N ASP A 16 -6.49 -6.83 12.31
CA ASP A 16 -6.25 -7.26 13.68
C ASP A 16 -6.87 -6.26 14.68
N PRO A 17 -7.58 -6.72 15.73
CA PRO A 17 -8.20 -5.82 16.71
C PRO A 17 -7.23 -4.90 17.47
N LYS A 18 -5.96 -5.30 17.62
CA LYS A 18 -4.90 -4.51 18.27
C LYS A 18 -4.16 -3.62 17.27
N TYR A 19 -4.13 -3.99 16.00
CA TYR A 19 -3.43 -3.27 14.93
C TYR A 19 -4.38 -2.96 13.76
N PRO A 20 -5.43 -2.13 14.00
CA PRO A 20 -6.47 -1.90 13.02
C PRO A 20 -6.03 -0.93 11.92
N VAL A 21 -6.84 -0.80 10.86
CA VAL A 21 -6.50 -0.01 9.67
C VAL A 21 -6.34 1.48 9.96
N GLU A 22 -7.03 2.00 10.97
CA GLU A 22 -6.98 3.40 11.39
C GLU A 22 -5.59 3.81 11.88
N ASN A 23 -4.73 2.86 12.23
CA ASN A 23 -3.32 3.13 12.54
C ASN A 23 -2.58 3.82 11.39
N LEU A 24 -3.00 3.60 10.13
CA LEU A 24 -2.41 4.26 8.97
C LEU A 24 -2.71 5.77 8.91
N LEU A 25 -3.74 6.25 9.62
CA LEU A 25 -4.15 7.65 9.64
C LEU A 25 -3.51 8.45 10.79
N ARG A 26 -2.81 7.76 11.69
CA ARG A 26 -2.29 8.35 12.93
C ARG A 26 -0.98 9.10 12.68
N GLU A 27 -0.93 10.34 13.18
CA GLU A 27 0.27 11.19 13.08
C GLU A 27 1.22 11.04 14.28
N ASP A 28 0.83 10.34 15.36
CA ASP A 28 1.61 10.17 16.59
C ASP A 28 2.76 9.14 16.49
N GLY A 29 3.09 8.71 15.27
CA GLY A 29 4.20 7.80 14.97
C GLY A 29 3.77 6.54 14.21
N PRO A 30 4.74 5.77 13.69
CA PRO A 30 4.46 4.61 12.85
C PRO A 30 3.81 3.49 13.67
N ARG A 31 2.55 3.19 13.35
CA ARG A 31 1.81 2.03 13.88
C ARG A 31 1.38 1.14 12.70
N PRO A 32 1.63 -0.18 12.75
CA PRO A 32 1.26 -1.04 11.64
C PRO A 32 -0.25 -1.25 11.59
N TRP A 33 -0.74 -1.50 10.39
CA TRP A 33 -2.01 -2.19 10.15
C TRP A 33 -1.69 -3.65 9.82
N LEU A 34 -2.31 -4.58 10.55
CA LEU A 34 -2.15 -6.02 10.35
C LEU A 34 -3.49 -6.68 10.03
N GLY A 35 -3.44 -7.80 9.33
CA GLY A 35 -4.62 -8.62 9.05
C GLY A 35 -5.08 -9.43 10.26
N CYS A 36 -6.34 -9.84 10.26
CA CYS A 36 -6.85 -10.72 11.32
C CYS A 36 -6.05 -12.04 11.34
N PRO A 37 -5.56 -12.52 12.50
CA PRO A 37 -4.80 -13.77 12.59
C PRO A 37 -5.56 -15.02 12.12
N ARG A 38 -6.89 -14.95 12.08
CA ARG A 38 -7.76 -16.03 11.59
C ARG A 38 -7.99 -15.97 10.09
N ASP A 39 -7.72 -14.82 9.47
CA ASP A 39 -7.86 -14.63 8.04
C ASP A 39 -6.73 -15.34 7.29
N ARG A 40 -7.10 -16.11 6.27
CA ARG A 40 -6.19 -16.90 5.43
C ARG A 40 -6.19 -16.41 3.97
N SER A 41 -6.76 -15.24 3.70
CA SER A 41 -6.81 -14.59 2.39
C SER A 41 -5.43 -14.34 1.77
N ARG A 42 -4.38 -14.27 2.60
CA ARG A 42 -2.98 -13.95 2.23
C ARG A 42 -2.81 -12.59 1.53
N GLN A 43 -3.86 -11.77 1.50
CA GLN A 43 -3.87 -10.46 0.88
C GLN A 43 -4.62 -9.49 1.79
N LEU A 44 -4.01 -8.33 1.99
CA LEU A 44 -4.67 -7.20 2.65
C LEU A 44 -4.79 -6.07 1.65
N ARG A 45 -6.01 -5.60 1.47
CA ARG A 45 -6.37 -4.41 0.69
C ARG A 45 -7.04 -3.38 1.60
N VAL A 46 -6.65 -2.13 1.42
CA VAL A 46 -7.25 -0.93 2.00
C VAL A 46 -7.45 0.09 0.91
N GLU A 47 -8.54 0.84 1.02
CA GLU A 47 -8.83 2.00 0.20
C GLU A 47 -8.87 3.24 1.10
N LEU A 48 -8.10 4.26 0.70
CA LEU A 48 -7.87 5.46 1.50
C LEU A 48 -8.31 6.69 0.71
N GLN A 49 -9.21 7.48 1.28
CA GLN A 49 -9.66 8.73 0.69
C GLN A 49 -8.68 9.85 1.07
N LEU A 50 -8.13 10.54 0.07
CA LEU A 50 -7.32 11.73 0.29
C LEU A 50 -8.22 12.94 0.58
N GLU A 51 -7.74 13.91 1.36
CA GLU A 51 -8.50 15.15 1.65
C GLU A 51 -8.89 15.91 0.38
N ARG A 52 -8.01 15.89 -0.63
CA ARG A 52 -8.25 16.50 -1.94
C ARG A 52 -7.50 15.75 -3.03
N ALA A 53 -8.01 15.82 -4.25
CA ALA A 53 -7.32 15.31 -5.43
C ALA A 53 -5.95 15.99 -5.56
N SER A 54 -4.88 15.20 -5.44
CA SER A 54 -3.51 15.69 -5.42
C SER A 54 -2.62 14.84 -6.32
N PRO A 55 -1.65 15.44 -7.05
CA PRO A 55 -0.63 14.66 -7.75
C PRO A 55 0.26 13.95 -6.74
N ILE A 56 0.57 12.68 -7.01
CA ILE A 56 1.42 11.83 -6.14
C ILE A 56 2.77 11.66 -6.83
N GLY A 57 3.80 12.37 -6.36
CA GLY A 57 5.16 12.22 -6.91
C GLY A 57 6.01 11.17 -6.21
N TYR A 58 5.73 10.90 -4.93
CA TYR A 58 6.48 9.99 -4.07
C TYR A 58 5.52 9.24 -3.14
N VAL A 59 5.84 7.99 -2.85
CA VAL A 59 5.14 7.19 -1.84
C VAL A 59 6.17 6.48 -0.96
N ASP A 60 6.08 6.72 0.34
CA ASP A 60 6.89 6.02 1.33
C ASP A 60 6.02 4.97 2.02
N VAL A 61 6.46 3.71 2.01
CA VAL A 61 5.72 2.60 2.63
C VAL A 61 6.57 1.89 3.65
N GLY A 62 6.11 1.91 4.90
CA GLY A 62 6.61 1.06 5.96
C GLY A 62 6.01 -0.34 5.86
N ASN A 63 6.85 -1.32 5.53
CA ASN A 63 6.47 -2.73 5.54
C ASN A 63 6.47 -3.28 6.98
N CYS A 64 5.51 -4.15 7.28
CA CYS A 64 5.46 -4.92 8.52
C CYS A 64 5.05 -6.38 8.21
N GLY A 65 5.82 -7.05 7.35
CA GLY A 65 5.65 -8.47 7.01
C GLY A 65 4.93 -8.77 5.70
N CYS A 66 4.63 -7.78 4.86
CA CYS A 66 4.11 -8.02 3.51
C CYS A 66 5.23 -8.45 2.57
N ALA A 67 4.98 -9.51 1.78
CA ALA A 67 5.94 -9.96 0.76
C ALA A 67 5.87 -9.09 -0.50
N PHE A 68 4.67 -8.65 -0.90
CA PHE A 68 4.42 -7.83 -2.08
C PHE A 68 3.55 -6.62 -1.75
N LEU A 69 3.69 -5.56 -2.54
CA LEU A 69 2.89 -4.34 -2.46
C LEU A 69 2.49 -3.90 -3.87
N GLN A 70 1.24 -3.48 -4.02
CA GLN A 70 0.70 -2.83 -5.21
C GLN A 70 -0.06 -1.58 -4.76
N ILE A 71 0.06 -0.48 -5.51
CA ILE A 71 -0.65 0.76 -5.24
C ILE A 71 -1.42 1.18 -6.49
N GLU A 72 -2.69 1.46 -6.29
CA GLU A 72 -3.60 1.90 -7.34
C GLU A 72 -4.25 3.21 -6.91
N VAL A 73 -4.62 4.03 -7.89
CA VAL A 73 -5.17 5.36 -7.67
C VAL A 73 -6.43 5.55 -8.49
N GLY A 74 -7.38 6.26 -7.91
CA GLY A 74 -8.66 6.57 -8.53
C GLY A 74 -9.11 7.97 -8.13
N ARG A 75 -10.17 8.44 -8.78
CA ARG A 75 -10.90 9.62 -8.30
C ARG A 75 -12.25 9.16 -7.79
N SER A 76 -12.67 9.67 -6.64
CA SER A 76 -14.00 9.41 -6.10
C SER A 76 -15.13 9.92 -7.00
N SER A 77 -14.83 10.82 -7.94
CA SER A 77 -15.76 11.28 -8.98
C SER A 77 -15.82 10.39 -10.23
N TRP A 78 -15.03 9.32 -10.30
CA TRP A 78 -15.11 8.38 -11.41
C TRP A 78 -16.40 7.54 -11.32
N PRO A 79 -16.93 7.08 -12.46
CA PRO A 79 -17.95 6.05 -12.49
C PRO A 79 -17.54 4.83 -11.67
N LEU A 80 -18.49 4.20 -10.98
CA LEU A 80 -18.25 3.04 -10.09
C LEU A 80 -17.65 1.83 -10.82
N ASP A 81 -17.92 1.70 -12.12
CA ASP A 81 -17.42 0.64 -13.00
C ASP A 81 -16.00 0.91 -13.51
N ARG A 82 -15.49 2.13 -13.32
CA ARG A 82 -14.14 2.48 -13.74
C ARG A 82 -13.10 1.89 -12.77
N PRO A 83 -12.17 1.04 -13.25
CA PRO A 83 -11.13 0.48 -12.40
C PRO A 83 -10.12 1.55 -11.95
N TYR A 84 -9.50 1.34 -10.79
CA TYR A 84 -8.34 2.11 -10.36
C TYR A 84 -7.18 1.95 -11.37
N LEU A 85 -6.36 2.99 -11.48
CA LEU A 85 -5.15 2.96 -12.30
C LEU A 85 -3.96 2.56 -11.44
N THR A 86 -3.12 1.66 -11.94
CA THR A 86 -1.90 1.25 -11.23
C THR A 86 -0.90 2.42 -11.16
N LEU A 87 -0.61 2.88 -9.94
CA LEU A 87 0.47 3.84 -9.67
C LEU A 87 1.80 3.12 -9.47
N LEU A 88 1.78 2.04 -8.68
CA LEU A 88 2.92 1.16 -8.44
C LEU A 88 2.50 -0.27 -8.76
N PRO A 89 3.11 -0.94 -9.77
CA PRO A 89 2.85 -2.35 -10.02
C PRO A 89 3.28 -3.20 -8.82
N SER A 90 2.86 -4.47 -8.80
CA SER A 90 3.28 -5.39 -7.74
C SER A 90 4.81 -5.46 -7.62
N VAL A 91 5.34 -5.03 -6.47
CA VAL A 91 6.76 -5.04 -6.14
C VAL A 91 7.02 -5.91 -4.92
N ALA A 92 8.11 -6.70 -4.95
CA ALA A 92 8.52 -7.52 -3.82
C ALA A 92 9.16 -6.66 -2.73
N LEU A 93 8.55 -6.61 -1.53
CA LEU A 93 9.10 -5.93 -0.34
C LEU A 93 10.03 -6.85 0.48
N MET A 94 9.87 -8.17 0.35
CA MET A 94 10.70 -9.18 1.02
C MET A 94 11.21 -10.20 0.02
N THR A 95 12.37 -10.81 0.30
CA THR A 95 12.80 -11.99 -0.46
C THR A 95 11.96 -13.21 -0.07
N PRO A 96 11.86 -14.25 -0.94
CA PRO A 96 11.17 -15.48 -0.57
C PRO A 96 11.76 -16.17 0.68
N ALA A 97 13.06 -16.05 0.90
CA ALA A 97 13.73 -16.58 2.08
C ALA A 97 13.30 -15.83 3.34
N ASP A 98 13.32 -14.49 3.30
CA ASP A 98 12.90 -13.64 4.43
C ASP A 98 11.42 -13.84 4.77
N SER A 99 10.57 -13.98 3.75
CA SER A 99 9.14 -14.23 3.92
C SER A 99 8.86 -15.58 4.60
N LYS A 100 9.58 -16.65 4.18
CA LYS A 100 9.44 -17.99 4.77
C LYS A 100 9.99 -18.09 6.19
N LEU A 101 11.12 -17.42 6.44
CA LEU A 101 11.84 -17.51 7.71
C LEU A 101 11.43 -16.44 8.72
N ASP A 102 10.48 -15.57 8.37
CA ASP A 102 10.04 -14.50 9.27
C ASP A 102 11.22 -13.59 9.69
N ARG A 103 11.98 -13.12 8.70
CA ARG A 103 13.14 -12.25 8.94
C ARG A 103 12.98 -10.93 8.20
N ASN A 104 13.59 -9.88 8.73
CA ASN A 104 13.61 -8.55 8.11
C ASN A 104 12.22 -8.05 7.68
N ARG A 105 11.21 -8.30 8.52
CA ARG A 105 9.81 -7.97 8.24
C ARG A 105 9.50 -6.48 8.21
N CYS A 106 10.32 -5.69 8.91
CA CYS A 106 10.13 -4.26 9.07
C CYS A 106 11.13 -3.51 8.20
N GLY A 107 10.65 -2.68 7.29
CA GLY A 107 11.52 -1.87 6.44
C GLY A 107 10.73 -0.83 5.67
N VAL A 108 11.32 0.34 5.43
CA VAL A 108 10.69 1.41 4.65
C VAL A 108 11.21 1.35 3.22
N ARG A 109 10.30 1.43 2.24
CA ARG A 109 10.65 1.61 0.83
C ARG A 109 10.03 2.89 0.30
N MET A 110 10.84 3.65 -0.42
CA MET A 110 10.45 4.90 -1.07
C MET A 110 10.29 4.64 -2.57
N PHE A 111 9.14 5.03 -3.11
CA PHE A 111 8.81 4.90 -4.52
C PHE A 111 8.69 6.30 -5.13
N LYS A 112 9.31 6.52 -6.29
CA LYS A 112 9.24 7.79 -7.02
C LYS A 112 8.67 7.56 -8.41
N GLU A 113 7.79 8.46 -8.84
CA GLU A 113 7.29 8.47 -10.21
C GLU A 113 8.45 8.46 -11.23
N GLY A 114 8.46 7.46 -12.12
CA GLY A 114 9.39 7.36 -13.25
C GLY A 114 10.66 6.51 -13.05
N LYS A 115 11.03 6.09 -11.83
CA LYS A 115 12.23 5.25 -11.62
C LYS A 115 11.95 3.75 -11.52
N ASP A 116 10.80 3.36 -10.98
CA ASP A 116 10.48 1.94 -10.70
C ASP A 116 9.53 1.31 -11.73
N ARG A 117 9.53 1.80 -12.98
CA ARG A 117 8.83 1.08 -14.06
C ARG A 117 9.66 -0.16 -14.41
N PRO A 118 9.11 -1.39 -14.34
CA PRO A 118 9.78 -2.52 -14.98
C PRO A 118 9.93 -2.17 -16.46
N ILE A 119 11.16 -2.22 -16.96
CA ILE A 119 11.44 -2.06 -18.40
C ILE A 119 10.66 -3.17 -19.10
N ARG A 120 9.50 -2.82 -19.69
CA ARG A 120 8.83 -3.69 -20.64
C ARG A 120 9.75 -3.79 -21.85
N ARG A 121 10.60 -4.81 -21.89
CA ARG A 121 11.22 -5.26 -23.14
C ARG A 121 10.13 -5.94 -23.96
N GLU A 122 9.43 -5.16 -24.78
CA GLU A 122 8.80 -5.72 -25.97
C GLU A 122 9.94 -6.20 -26.87
N ARG A 123 10.05 -7.52 -27.05
CA ARG A 123 10.84 -8.09 -28.14
C ARG A 123 9.99 -7.96 -29.39
N GLY A 124 10.53 -7.31 -30.41
CA GLY A 124 9.98 -7.31 -31.77
C GLY A 124 10.13 -8.65 -32.47
#